data_AF-A0A371LER1-F1
#
_entry.id   AF-A0A371LER1-F1
#
_cell.length_a   1.000
_cell.length_b   1.000
_cell.length_c   1.000
_cell.angle_alpha   90.00
_cell.angle_beta   90.00
_cell.angle_gamma   90.00
#
_symmetry.space_group_name_H-M   'P 1'
#
loop_
_entity.id
_entity.type
_entity.pdbx_description
1 polymer ?
#
loop_
_entity_poly.entity_id
_entity_poly.type
_entity_poly.pdbx_seq_one_letter_code
_entity_poly.pdbx_strand_id
1 'polypeptide(L)'
;MDRRAAFSLLLIFLVVAAGTVFVFDREAQRRAIAAEETRLQTELAASECVTTYGTSATVSGESASVVARSLDGWTVRVSHPYWYSTDRLHADGSSESVYVVDVESVQYAGGEPVGPAC
;
A
#
# COMPACT_ATOMS: atom_id res chain seq x y z
N MET A 1 1.37 27.17 38.57
CA MET A 1 1.46 25.93 37.77
C MET A 1 2.90 25.46 37.81
N ASP A 2 3.14 24.28 38.36
CA ASP A 2 4.48 23.80 38.68
C ASP A 2 5.24 23.45 37.38
N ARG A 3 6.43 24.03 37.14
CA ARG A 3 7.18 23.85 35.87
C ARG A 3 7.42 22.36 35.59
N ARG A 4 7.58 21.55 36.65
CA ARG A 4 7.74 20.09 36.56
C ARG A 4 6.47 19.38 36.05
N ALA A 5 5.29 19.81 36.49
CA ALA A 5 4.02 19.26 36.01
C ALA A 5 3.77 19.64 34.54
N ALA A 6 4.13 20.86 34.13
CA ALA A 6 4.05 21.29 32.74
C ALA A 6 5.00 20.49 31.82
N PHE A 7 6.24 20.23 32.26
CA PHE A 7 7.18 19.39 31.51
C PHE A 7 6.73 17.93 31.42
N SER A 8 6.20 17.34 32.50
CA SER A 8 5.65 15.98 32.46
C SER A 8 4.45 15.86 31.51
N LEU A 9 3.52 16.82 31.53
CA LEU A 9 2.38 16.82 30.61
C LEU A 9 2.85 16.93 29.16
N LEU A 10 3.80 17.82 28.87
CA LEU A 10 4.34 18.00 27.51
C LEU A 10 5.04 16.75 26.99
N LEU A 11 5.79 16.04 27.84
CA LEU A 11 6.38 14.74 27.50
C LEU A 11 5.32 13.68 27.20
N ILE A 12 4.27 13.60 28.01
CA ILE A 12 3.16 12.65 27.77
C ILE A 12 2.48 12.97 26.44
N PHE A 13 2.18 14.24 26.16
CA PHE A 13 1.59 14.65 24.89
C PHE A 13 2.48 14.30 23.68
N LEU A 14 3.80 14.47 23.79
CA LEU A 14 4.73 14.09 22.73
C LEU A 14 4.74 12.58 22.46
N VAL A 15 4.74 11.76 23.52
CA VAL A 15 4.71 10.29 23.38
C VAL A 15 3.40 9.83 22.74
N VAL A 16 2.27 10.40 23.16
CA VAL A 16 0.96 10.10 22.59
C VAL A 16 0.91 10.51 21.11
N ALA A 17 1.37 11.72 20.78
CA ALA A 17 1.40 12.19 19.39
C ALA A 17 2.26 11.28 18.49
N ALA A 18 3.48 10.91 18.94
CA ALA A 18 4.33 9.99 18.19
C ALA A 18 3.70 8.61 17.99
N GLY A 19 3.04 8.07 19.03
CA GLY A 19 2.32 6.80 18.96
C GLY A 19 1.17 6.84 17.96
N THR A 20 0.39 7.92 17.93
CA THR A 20 -0.73 8.06 16.99
C THR A 20 -0.28 8.07 15.53
N VAL A 21 0.81 8.78 15.21
CA VAL A 21 1.35 8.83 13.83
C VAL A 21 1.75 7.43 13.35
N PHE A 22 2.41 6.64 14.20
CA PHE A 22 2.82 5.28 13.85
C PHE A 22 1.63 4.37 13.55
N VAL A 23 0.55 4.47 14.33
CA VAL A 23 -0.67 3.69 14.12
C VAL A 23 -1.34 4.06 12.80
N PHE A 24 -1.46 5.36 12.50
CA PHE A 24 -2.06 5.82 11.24
C PHE A 24 -1.23 5.43 10.02
N ASP A 25 0.10 5.50 10.10
CA ASP A 25 0.97 5.07 9.00
C ASP A 25 0.82 3.58 8.69
N ARG A 26 0.74 2.74 9.74
CA ARG A 26 0.55 1.29 9.59
C ARG A 26 -0.82 0.97 8.99
N GLU A 27 -1.85 1.69 9.40
CA GLU A 27 -3.18 1.52 8.84
C GLU A 27 -3.24 1.97 7.37
N ALA A 28 -2.61 3.10 7.03
CA ALA A 28 -2.53 3.57 5.66
C ALA A 28 -1.80 2.56 4.75
N GLN A 29 -0.68 1.99 5.22
CA GLN A 29 0.04 0.93 4.51
C GLN A 29 -0.85 -0.30 4.26
N ARG A 30 -1.55 -0.77 5.29
CA ARG A 30 -2.44 -1.93 5.20
C ARG A 30 -3.57 -1.71 4.19
N ARG A 31 -4.19 -0.53 4.22
CA ARG A 31 -5.25 -0.16 3.28
C ARG A 31 -4.75 -0.05 1.85
N ALA A 32 -3.55 0.51 1.65
CA ALA A 32 -2.93 0.61 0.33
C ALA A 32 -2.59 -0.77 -0.24
N ILE A 33 -2.06 -1.69 0.56
CA ILE A 33 -1.78 -3.08 0.15
C ILE A 33 -3.07 -3.79 -0.30
N ALA A 34 -4.14 -3.71 0.51
CA ALA A 34 -5.41 -4.35 0.15
C ALA A 34 -6.02 -3.77 -1.15
N ALA A 35 -5.84 -2.47 -1.38
CA ALA A 35 -6.28 -1.82 -2.62
C ALA A 35 -5.44 -2.27 -3.83
N GLU A 36 -4.13 -2.45 -3.66
CA GLU A 36 -3.25 -3.00 -4.69
C GLU A 36 -3.64 -4.44 -5.04
N GLU A 37 -3.85 -5.29 -4.03
CA GLU A 37 -4.26 -6.68 -4.26
C GLU A 37 -5.58 -6.75 -5.07
N THR A 38 -6.55 -5.91 -4.73
CA THR A 38 -7.82 -5.81 -5.46
C THR A 38 -7.61 -5.34 -6.91
N ARG A 39 -6.73 -4.35 -7.12
CA ARG A 39 -6.39 -3.86 -8.47
C ARG A 39 -5.73 -4.94 -9.31
N LEU A 40 -4.75 -5.65 -8.75
CA LEU A 40 -4.05 -6.76 -9.42
C LEU A 40 -5.03 -7.84 -9.85
N GLN A 41 -5.92 -8.26 -8.95
CA GLN A 41 -6.95 -9.25 -9.28
C GLN A 41 -7.87 -8.74 -10.40
N THR A 42 -8.28 -7.48 -10.35
CA THR A 42 -9.17 -6.88 -11.35
C THR A 42 -8.51 -6.80 -12.73
N GLU A 43 -7.28 -6.29 -12.80
CA GLU A 43 -6.56 -6.14 -14.07
C GLU A 43 -6.19 -7.50 -14.69
N LEU A 44 -5.71 -8.45 -13.88
CA LEU A 44 -5.37 -9.78 -14.36
C LEU A 44 -6.61 -10.57 -14.79
N ALA A 45 -7.75 -10.40 -14.11
CA ALA A 45 -9.02 -11.00 -14.52
C ALA A 45 -9.59 -10.39 -15.80
N ALA A 46 -9.32 -9.11 -16.06
CA ALA A 46 -9.76 -8.42 -17.27
C ALA A 46 -8.89 -8.74 -18.50
N SER A 47 -7.71 -9.33 -18.30
CA SER A 47 -6.81 -9.69 -19.40
C SER A 47 -7.29 -10.93 -20.15
N GLU A 48 -7.51 -10.80 -21.47
CA GLU A 48 -8.04 -11.87 -22.31
C GLU A 48 -7.09 -13.07 -22.47
N CYS A 49 -5.77 -12.87 -22.29
CA CYS A 49 -4.78 -13.94 -22.42
C CYS A 49 -4.50 -14.70 -21.12
N VAL A 50 -4.97 -14.17 -19.98
CA VAL A 50 -4.69 -14.75 -18.67
C VAL A 50 -5.70 -15.86 -18.40
N THR A 51 -5.20 -17.07 -18.18
CA THR A 51 -6.03 -18.23 -17.85
C THR A 51 -6.18 -18.42 -16.35
N THR A 52 -5.11 -18.13 -15.60
CA THR A 52 -5.06 -18.20 -14.13
C THR A 52 -4.09 -17.16 -13.60
N TYR A 53 -4.31 -16.68 -12.39
CA TYR A 53 -3.48 -15.66 -11.76
C TYR A 53 -3.52 -15.75 -10.24
N GLY A 54 -2.59 -15.03 -9.59
CA GLY A 54 -2.58 -14.86 -8.14
C GLY A 54 -1.71 -13.68 -7.70
N THR A 55 -1.87 -13.30 -6.44
CA THR A 55 -1.22 -12.15 -5.80
C THR A 55 -0.09 -12.57 -4.85
N SER A 56 0.35 -13.82 -4.95
CA SER A 56 1.41 -14.38 -4.11
C SER A 56 2.47 -15.04 -4.97
N ALA A 57 3.44 -14.26 -5.42
CA ALA A 57 4.62 -14.75 -6.15
C ALA A 57 5.88 -14.70 -5.27
N THR A 58 6.84 -15.59 -5.53
CA THR A 58 8.07 -15.68 -4.73
C THR A 58 9.17 -14.73 -5.18
N VAL A 59 8.98 -14.04 -6.30
CA VAL A 59 9.96 -13.13 -6.91
C VAL A 59 10.21 -11.85 -6.12
N SER A 60 9.24 -11.41 -5.30
CA SER A 60 9.38 -10.24 -4.44
C SER A 60 8.52 -10.40 -3.18
N GLY A 61 8.89 -9.68 -2.12
CA GLY A 61 8.03 -9.53 -0.94
C GLY A 61 7.01 -8.41 -1.15
N GLU A 62 5.85 -8.53 -0.50
CA GLU A 62 4.92 -7.41 -0.34
C GLU A 62 5.57 -6.33 0.54
N SER A 63 5.47 -5.07 0.11
CA SER A 63 5.94 -3.94 0.89
C SER A 63 5.10 -2.69 0.66
N ALA A 64 4.97 -1.86 1.69
CA ALA A 64 4.35 -0.55 1.60
C ALA A 64 5.12 0.47 2.43
N SER A 65 5.29 1.66 1.89
CA SER A 65 6.01 2.75 2.54
C SER A 65 5.27 4.07 2.39
N VAL A 66 5.08 4.79 3.50
CA VAL A 66 4.55 6.15 3.46
C VAL A 66 5.66 7.09 2.97
N VAL A 67 5.47 7.67 1.80
CA VAL A 67 6.44 8.58 1.16
C VAL A 67 6.13 10.05 1.42
N ALA A 68 4.86 10.38 1.69
CA ALA A 68 4.44 11.74 2.06
C ALA A 68 3.21 11.72 2.97
N ARG A 69 3.04 12.80 3.73
CA ARG A 69 1.89 13.06 4.61
C ARG A 69 1.42 14.50 4.37
N SER A 70 0.14 14.69 4.14
CA SER A 70 -0.50 16.02 4.04
C SER A 70 -1.84 16.01 4.77
N LEU A 71 -2.56 17.13 4.72
CA LEU A 71 -3.94 17.20 5.20
C LEU A 71 -4.90 16.37 4.34
N ASP A 72 -4.51 16.07 3.10
CA ASP A 72 -5.28 15.25 2.15
C ASP A 72 -5.07 13.75 2.38
N GLY A 73 -4.14 13.36 3.26
CA GLY A 73 -3.88 11.98 3.65
C GLY A 73 -2.42 11.54 3.53
N TRP A 74 -2.22 10.23 3.39
CA TRP A 74 -0.95 9.56 3.29
C TRP A 74 -0.71 9.11 1.86
N THR A 75 0.41 9.54 1.27
CA THR A 75 0.89 8.96 0.01
C THR A 75 1.70 7.72 0.33
N VAL A 76 1.23 6.57 -0.14
CA VAL A 76 1.83 5.26 0.11
C VAL A 76 2.31 4.67 -1.20
N ARG A 77 3.59 4.31 -1.27
CA ARG A 77 4.14 3.48 -2.34
C ARG A 77 4.02 2.03 -1.93
N VAL A 78 3.41 1.22 -2.79
CA VAL A 78 3.21 -0.23 -2.60
C VAL A 78 4.02 -0.97 -3.66
N SER A 79 4.69 -2.04 -3.24
CA SER A 79 5.21 -3.06 -4.13
C SER A 79 4.58 -4.40 -3.75
N HIS A 80 4.01 -5.09 -4.73
CA HIS A 80 3.24 -6.31 -4.48
C HIS A 80 3.59 -7.39 -5.52
N PRO A 81 3.96 -8.61 -5.07
CA PRO A 81 4.19 -9.71 -5.99
C PRO A 81 2.88 -10.16 -6.65
N TYR A 82 2.95 -10.61 -7.89
CA TYR A 82 1.86 -11.28 -8.57
C TYR A 82 2.38 -12.31 -9.56
N TRP A 83 1.54 -13.23 -9.97
CA TRP A 83 1.85 -14.16 -11.06
C TRP A 83 0.63 -14.32 -11.96
N TYR A 84 0.90 -14.68 -13.21
CA TYR A 84 -0.15 -15.04 -14.15
C TYR A 84 0.33 -16.18 -15.06
N SER A 85 -0.64 -16.95 -15.54
CA SER A 85 -0.42 -17.93 -16.59
C SER A 85 -1.29 -17.61 -17.80
N THR A 86 -0.75 -17.91 -18.96
CA THR A 86 -1.41 -17.91 -20.26
C THR A 86 -1.35 -19.32 -20.83
N ASP A 87 -1.93 -19.56 -22.00
CA ASP A 87 -1.80 -20.86 -22.69
C ASP A 87 -0.36 -21.24 -23.04
N ARG A 88 0.58 -20.28 -23.03
CA ARG A 88 1.96 -20.48 -23.52
C ARG A 88 3.03 -20.31 -22.45
N LEU A 89 2.70 -19.65 -21.34
CA LEU A 89 3.69 -19.09 -20.41
C LEU A 89 3.09 -18.99 -19.01
N HIS A 90 3.93 -19.23 -18.01
CA HIS A 90 3.75 -18.80 -16.63
C HIS A 90 4.79 -17.73 -16.30
N ALA A 91 4.37 -16.62 -15.71
CA ALA A 91 5.25 -15.51 -15.37
C ALA A 91 4.93 -14.98 -13.96
N ASP A 92 6.00 -14.78 -13.20
CA ASP A 92 5.98 -14.07 -11.94
C ASP A 92 6.43 -12.62 -12.16
N GLY A 93 5.77 -11.69 -11.50
CA GLY A 93 6.02 -10.26 -11.58
C GLY A 93 5.90 -9.58 -10.22
N SER A 94 6.27 -8.31 -10.21
CA SER A 94 6.06 -7.41 -9.08
C SER A 94 5.46 -6.13 -9.63
N SER A 95 4.44 -5.60 -8.97
CA SER A 95 3.90 -4.29 -9.29
C SER A 95 4.55 -3.23 -8.42
N GLU A 96 4.68 -2.02 -8.95
CA GLU A 96 4.93 -0.82 -8.17
C GLU A 96 3.83 0.20 -8.43
N SER A 97 3.18 0.65 -7.36
CA SER A 97 2.06 1.58 -7.43
C SER A 97 2.08 2.59 -6.29
N VAL A 98 1.35 3.68 -6.48
CA VAL A 98 1.20 4.78 -5.53
C VAL A 98 -0.27 4.97 -5.25
N TYR A 99 -0.59 5.04 -3.96
CA TYR A 99 -1.92 5.30 -3.44
C TYR A 99 -1.94 6.55 -2.59
N VAL A 100 -3.04 7.29 -2.65
CA VAL A 100 -3.39 8.31 -1.66
C VAL A 100 -4.44 7.69 -0.74
N VAL A 101 -4.09 7.55 0.54
CA VAL A 101 -4.97 7.00 1.57
C VAL A 101 -5.39 8.13 2.48
N ASP A 102 -6.68 8.44 2.50
CA ASP A 102 -7.25 9.38 3.45
C ASP A 102 -8.06 8.63 4.52
N VAL A 103 -8.78 9.36 5.37
CA VAL A 103 -9.55 8.77 6.47
C VAL A 103 -10.68 7.86 5.93
N GLU A 104 -11.29 8.23 4.82
CA GLU A 104 -12.48 7.59 4.26
C GLU A 104 -12.15 6.71 3.04
N SER A 105 -11.16 7.08 2.24
CA SER A 105 -10.92 6.50 0.91
C SER A 105 -9.48 6.07 0.65
N VAL A 106 -9.30 5.23 -0.37
CA VAL A 106 -8.01 4.83 -0.94
C VAL A 106 -8.10 5.03 -2.43
N GLN A 107 -7.24 5.89 -2.98
CA GLN A 107 -7.26 6.26 -4.40
C GLN A 107 -5.95 5.86 -5.07
N TYR A 108 -6.04 5.21 -6.22
CA TYR A 108 -4.89 4.91 -7.06
C TYR A 108 -4.39 6.20 -7.72
N ALA A 109 -3.13 6.55 -7.49
CA ALA A 109 -2.50 7.74 -8.04
C ALA A 109 -1.61 7.45 -9.26
N GLY A 110 -1.21 6.21 -9.45
CA GLY A 110 -0.39 5.79 -10.59
C GLY A 110 0.51 4.61 -10.25
N GLY A 111 1.12 4.01 -11.28
CA GLY A 111 1.88 2.78 -11.17
C GLY A 111 2.09 2.15 -12.54
N GLU A 112 2.83 1.04 -12.54
CA GLU A 112 3.13 0.28 -13.75
C GLU A 112 1.93 -0.58 -14.20
N PRO A 113 1.72 -0.76 -15.52
CA PRO A 113 0.73 -1.70 -16.01
C PRO A 113 1.08 -3.13 -15.58
N VAL A 114 0.06 -3.91 -15.25
CA VAL A 114 0.20 -5.27 -14.73
C VAL A 114 -0.30 -6.28 -15.75
N GLY A 115 0.39 -7.42 -15.83
CA GLY A 115 -0.01 -8.54 -16.67
C GLY A 115 0.61 -8.52 -18.08
N PRO A 116 0.21 -9.47 -18.94
CA PRO A 116 0.77 -9.60 -20.27
C PRO A 116 0.26 -8.51 -21.22
N ALA A 117 1.14 -8.06 -22.13
CA ALA A 117 0.73 -7.32 -23.31
C ALA A 117 0.16 -8.30 -24.34
N CYS A 118 -1.16 -8.24 -24.47
CA CYS A 118 -1.97 -8.83 -25.54
C CYS A 118 -2.40 -7.68 -26.47
#